data_AF-A0A942J540-F1
#
_entry.id   AF-A0A942J540-F1
#
_cell.length_a   1.000
_cell.length_b   1.000
_cell.length_c   1.000
_cell.angle_alpha   90.00
_cell.angle_beta   90.00
_cell.angle_gamma   90.00
#
_symmetry.space_group_name_H-M   'P 1'
#
loop_
_entity.id
_entity.type
_entity.pdbx_description
1 polymer ?
#
loop_
_entity_poly.entity_id
_entity_poly.type
_entity_poly.pdbx_seq_one_letter_code
_entity_poly.pdbx_strand_id
1 'polypeptide(L)'
;MNDIAASVRARLLNVAKAQGVDFNQVLVRFALERILYRLSQSEHADRFLLKGALLFALWYDMPHRATRDADLLGFGASDLESVAQAFRDIAGVAVNDGIVFDPASVVGEEIRKDAGYAGARILISGELAKARCKTQVDIGFGDAVTPGPVDATYPVLLNDLPAPRLRTYPVYTVVAEKLHAIALLGMTNSRVKDYLDLSVSRPRFFWTRIWG
;
A
#
# COMPACT_ATOMS: atom_id res chain seq x y z
N MET A 1 16.46 3.80 29.23
CA MET A 1 15.57 4.32 28.17
C MET A 1 15.51 3.27 27.08
N ASN A 2 14.36 2.64 26.85
CA ASN A 2 14.21 1.64 25.79
C ASN A 2 14.25 2.36 24.43
N ASP A 3 15.22 2.02 23.60
CA ASP A 3 15.27 2.45 22.21
C ASP A 3 14.18 1.70 21.42
N ILE A 4 13.05 2.38 21.20
CA ILE A 4 11.88 1.83 20.49
C ILE A 4 12.28 1.39 19.07
N ALA A 5 13.10 2.17 18.38
CA ALA A 5 13.56 1.85 17.03
C ALA A 5 14.38 0.55 17.02
N ALA A 6 15.29 0.37 17.98
CA ALA A 6 16.06 -0.86 18.12
C ALA A 6 15.15 -2.06 18.47
N SER A 7 14.16 -1.87 19.34
CA SER A 7 13.19 -2.92 19.69
C SER A 7 12.34 -3.35 18.48
N VAL A 8 11.78 -2.39 17.75
CA VAL A 8 11.01 -2.63 16.52
C VAL A 8 11.87 -3.35 15.49
N ARG A 9 13.11 -2.89 15.26
CA ARG A 9 14.05 -3.54 14.34
C ARG A 9 14.33 -5.01 14.71
N ALA A 10 14.56 -5.29 15.99
CA ALA A 10 14.77 -6.66 16.47
C ALA A 10 13.54 -7.56 16.24
N ARG A 11 12.33 -7.02 16.44
CA ARG A 11 11.09 -7.73 16.20
C ARG A 11 10.84 -7.99 14.71
N LEU A 12 11.12 -7.02 13.84
CA LEU A 12 11.06 -7.22 12.39
C LEU A 12 12.09 -8.23 11.88
N LEU A 13 13.27 -8.33 12.50
CA LEU A 13 14.23 -9.41 12.21
C LEU A 13 13.66 -10.78 12.56
N ASN A 14 12.91 -10.90 13.66
CA ASN A 14 12.24 -12.15 14.02
C ASN A 14 11.12 -12.50 13.03
N VAL A 15 10.36 -11.50 12.56
CA VAL A 15 9.36 -11.68 11.49
C VAL A 15 10.02 -12.20 10.20
N ALA A 16 11.14 -11.60 9.79
CA ALA A 16 11.88 -12.04 8.60
C ALA A 16 12.35 -13.49 8.71
N LYS A 17 12.90 -13.88 9.87
CA LYS A 17 13.32 -15.27 10.16
C LYS A 17 12.13 -16.23 10.14
N ALA A 18 11.03 -15.89 10.79
CA ALA A 18 9.84 -16.75 10.87
C ALA A 18 9.19 -16.98 9.50
N GLN A 19 9.23 -15.97 8.62
CA GLN A 19 8.68 -16.05 7.26
C GLN A 19 9.68 -16.58 6.23
N GLY A 20 10.97 -16.77 6.59
CA GLY A 20 12.01 -17.20 5.67
C GLY A 20 12.31 -16.19 4.55
N VAL A 21 12.11 -14.89 4.81
CA VAL A 21 12.30 -13.81 3.83
C VAL A 21 13.46 -12.88 4.21
N ASP A 22 13.94 -12.11 3.24
CA ASP A 22 14.98 -11.11 3.48
C ASP A 22 14.46 -9.96 4.37
N PHE A 23 15.30 -9.48 5.29
CA PHE A 23 14.93 -8.42 6.22
C PHE A 23 14.52 -7.12 5.51
N ASN A 24 15.13 -6.79 4.37
CA ASN A 24 14.77 -5.58 3.62
C ASN A 24 13.34 -5.67 3.07
N GLN A 25 12.85 -6.86 2.73
CA GLN A 25 11.45 -7.04 2.30
C GLN A 25 10.48 -6.73 3.45
N VAL A 26 10.79 -7.19 4.66
CA VAL A 26 10.00 -6.87 5.86
C VAL A 26 10.10 -5.39 6.20
N LEU A 27 11.28 -4.79 6.08
CA LEU A 27 11.50 -3.36 6.35
C LEU A 27 10.70 -2.49 5.38
N VAL A 28 10.71 -2.79 4.08
CA VAL A 28 9.92 -2.06 3.08
C VAL A 28 8.43 -2.22 3.35
N ARG A 29 7.95 -3.43 3.64
CA ARG A 29 6.54 -3.67 4.01
C ARG A 29 6.15 -2.86 5.25
N PHE A 30 7.01 -2.85 6.27
CA PHE A 30 6.80 -2.06 7.48
C PHE A 30 6.75 -0.57 7.17
N ALA A 31 7.67 -0.05 6.36
CA ALA A 31 7.67 1.36 5.97
C ALA A 31 6.40 1.75 5.19
N LEU A 32 5.93 0.91 4.25
CA LEU A 32 4.66 1.12 3.54
C LEU A 32 3.47 1.15 4.53
N GLU A 33 3.44 0.20 5.46
CA GLU A 33 2.40 0.14 6.49
C GLU A 33 2.39 1.38 7.40
N ARG A 34 3.58 1.92 7.72
CA ARG A 34 3.73 3.08 8.61
C ARG A 34 3.52 4.42 7.91
N ILE A 35 3.79 4.53 6.60
CA ILE A 35 3.39 5.71 5.83
C ILE A 35 1.87 5.73 5.60
N LEU A 36 1.24 4.57 5.37
CA LEU A 36 -0.22 4.45 5.28
C LEU A 36 -0.89 4.80 6.62
N TYR A 37 -0.28 4.40 7.74
CA TYR A 37 -0.77 4.83 9.05
C TYR A 37 -0.73 6.36 9.18
N ARG A 38 0.40 7.00 8.86
CA ARG A 38 0.51 8.47 8.88
C ARG A 38 -0.48 9.15 7.94
N LEU A 39 -0.71 8.60 6.75
CA LEU A 39 -1.74 9.07 5.82
C LEU A 39 -3.12 9.06 6.50
N SER A 40 -3.49 7.97 7.17
CA SER A 40 -4.77 7.86 7.88
C SER A 40 -4.93 8.83 9.06
N GLN A 41 -3.83 9.36 9.59
CA GLN A 41 -3.83 10.33 10.69
C GLN A 41 -3.66 11.79 10.20
N SER A 42 -3.47 11.99 8.89
CA SER A 42 -3.24 13.31 8.29
C SER A 42 -4.54 13.95 7.82
N GLU A 43 -4.52 15.26 7.60
CA GLU A 43 -5.60 16.00 6.94
C GLU A 43 -5.85 15.53 5.49
N HIS A 44 -4.91 14.80 4.90
CA HIS A 44 -4.99 14.27 3.54
C HIS A 44 -5.66 12.89 3.46
N ALA A 45 -6.14 12.31 4.59
CA ALA A 45 -6.76 10.98 4.61
C ALA A 45 -7.92 10.86 3.60
N ASP A 46 -8.73 11.91 3.47
CA ASP A 46 -9.86 11.94 2.53
C ASP A 46 -9.48 12.29 1.09
N ARG A 47 -8.19 12.49 0.80
CA ARG A 47 -7.71 12.75 -0.57
C ARG A 47 -7.24 11.51 -1.29
N PHE A 48 -7.03 10.39 -0.59
CA PHE A 48 -6.45 9.19 -1.18
C PHE A 48 -7.26 7.93 -0.87
N LEU A 49 -7.30 7.00 -1.84
CA LEU A 49 -7.78 5.63 -1.64
C LEU A 49 -6.66 4.64 -1.87
N LEU A 50 -6.55 3.63 -1.01
CA LEU A 50 -5.64 2.52 -1.25
C LEU A 50 -6.18 1.61 -2.36
N LYS A 51 -5.32 1.27 -3.32
CA LYS A 51 -5.59 0.31 -4.38
C LYS A 51 -4.39 -0.62 -4.63
N GLY A 52 -4.49 -1.45 -5.66
CA GLY A 52 -3.38 -2.29 -6.11
C GLY A 52 -3.04 -3.44 -5.17
N ALA A 53 -1.78 -3.87 -5.20
CA ALA A 53 -1.33 -5.13 -4.59
C ALA A 53 -1.38 -5.13 -3.05
N LEU A 54 -1.28 -3.97 -2.39
CA LEU A 54 -1.37 -3.92 -0.93
C LEU A 54 -2.75 -4.32 -0.41
N LEU A 55 -3.81 -4.20 -1.21
CA LEU A 55 -5.15 -4.67 -0.81
C LEU A 55 -5.22 -6.19 -0.61
N PHE A 56 -4.31 -6.96 -1.18
CA PHE A 56 -4.27 -8.40 -0.94
C PHE A 56 -4.00 -8.75 0.53
N ALA A 57 -3.26 -7.89 1.25
CA ALA A 57 -3.04 -8.06 2.68
C ALA A 57 -4.35 -7.96 3.49
N LEU A 58 -5.37 -7.25 3.00
CA LEU A 58 -6.68 -7.15 3.67
C LEU A 58 -7.54 -8.40 3.48
N TRP A 59 -7.32 -9.15 2.40
CA TRP A 59 -8.25 -10.20 1.96
C TRP A 59 -7.70 -11.60 2.17
N TYR A 60 -6.38 -11.74 2.27
CA TYR A 60 -5.73 -13.05 2.35
C TYR A 60 -4.72 -13.11 3.50
N ASP A 61 -4.78 -14.20 4.26
CA ASP A 61 -3.80 -14.55 5.31
C ASP A 61 -2.48 -15.11 4.74
N MET A 62 -2.35 -15.17 3.40
CA MET A 62 -1.14 -15.65 2.75
C MET A 62 -0.16 -14.49 2.53
N PRO A 63 1.16 -14.70 2.70
CA PRO A 63 2.16 -13.75 2.27
C PRO A 63 2.07 -13.63 0.75
N HIS A 64 1.23 -12.70 0.29
CA HIS A 64 1.25 -12.27 -1.10
C HIS A 64 2.62 -11.66 -1.36
N ARG A 65 3.07 -11.80 -2.61
CA ARG A 65 4.37 -11.35 -3.12
C ARG A 65 4.82 -10.05 -2.46
N ALA A 66 6.11 -9.95 -2.12
CA ALA A 66 6.69 -8.72 -1.60
C ALA A 66 6.39 -7.54 -2.54
N THR A 67 5.43 -6.71 -2.12
CA THR A 67 5.03 -5.49 -2.80
C THR A 67 5.96 -4.39 -2.31
N ARG A 68 6.54 -3.63 -3.24
CA ARG A 68 7.60 -2.67 -2.95
C ARG A 68 7.11 -1.23 -2.89
N ASP A 69 5.86 -1.03 -3.29
CA ASP A 69 5.20 0.24 -3.51
C ASP A 69 3.75 0.22 -2.99
N ALA A 70 3.21 1.40 -2.73
CA ALA A 70 1.79 1.58 -2.49
C ALA A 70 1.15 2.23 -3.71
N ASP A 71 0.03 1.68 -4.18
CA ASP A 71 -0.79 2.35 -5.19
C ASP A 71 -1.95 3.09 -4.51
N LEU A 72 -2.11 4.37 -4.84
CA LEU A 72 -3.23 5.18 -4.40
C LEU A 72 -4.02 5.72 -5.59
N LEU A 73 -5.31 5.95 -5.38
CA LEU A 73 -6.10 6.88 -6.19
C LEU A 73 -6.17 8.21 -5.45
N GLY A 74 -5.75 9.30 -6.10
CA GLY A 74 -5.83 10.65 -5.55
C GLY A 74 -7.09 11.40 -6.00
N PHE A 75 -7.58 12.29 -5.15
CA PHE A 75 -8.66 13.24 -5.42
C PHE A 75 -8.20 14.68 -5.18
N GLY A 76 -8.80 15.62 -5.93
CA GLY A 76 -8.47 17.05 -5.85
C GLY A 76 -7.24 17.40 -6.70
N ALA A 77 -6.37 18.28 -6.16
CA ALA A 77 -5.18 18.74 -6.86
C ALA A 77 -4.25 17.58 -7.23
N SER A 78 -3.95 17.45 -8.53
CA SER A 78 -3.17 16.37 -9.11
C SER A 78 -1.82 16.81 -9.67
N ASP A 79 -1.47 18.09 -9.53
CA ASP A 79 -0.14 18.57 -9.90
C ASP A 79 0.93 18.01 -8.95
N LEU A 80 2.12 17.79 -9.50
CA LEU A 80 3.18 17.07 -8.81
C LEU A 80 3.60 17.74 -7.49
N GLU A 81 3.64 19.08 -7.46
CA GLU A 81 4.06 19.82 -6.26
C GLU A 81 3.02 19.71 -5.15
N SER A 82 1.72 19.83 -5.47
CA SER A 82 0.65 19.63 -4.50
C SER A 82 0.65 18.22 -3.91
N VAL A 83 0.94 17.20 -4.72
CA VAL A 83 1.04 15.81 -4.25
C VAL A 83 2.30 15.64 -3.40
N ALA A 84 3.45 16.14 -3.85
CA ALA A 84 4.69 16.09 -3.08
C ALA A 84 4.52 16.78 -1.71
N GLN A 85 3.91 17.96 -1.67
CA GLN A 85 3.63 18.67 -0.43
C GLN A 85 2.75 17.85 0.52
N ALA A 86 1.66 17.25 0.01
CA ALA A 86 0.82 16.38 0.83
C ALA A 86 1.63 15.22 1.46
N PHE A 87 2.56 14.63 0.71
CA PHE A 87 3.44 13.58 1.24
C PHE A 87 4.53 14.08 2.19
N ARG A 88 4.97 15.34 2.08
CA ARG A 88 5.82 15.97 3.11
C ARG A 88 5.05 16.10 4.42
N ASP A 89 3.80 16.55 4.37
CA ASP A 89 2.94 16.69 5.54
C ASP A 89 2.66 15.32 6.18
N ILE A 90 2.32 14.31 5.36
CA ILE A 90 2.12 12.92 5.81
C ILE A 90 3.39 12.36 6.46
N ALA A 91 4.56 12.53 5.84
CA ALA A 91 5.82 12.07 6.41
C ALA A 91 6.15 12.76 7.75
N GLY A 92 5.72 14.01 7.92
CA GLY A 92 5.90 14.81 9.13
C GLY A 92 4.98 14.45 10.29
N VAL A 93 3.97 13.59 10.10
CA VAL A 93 3.08 13.15 11.18
C VAL A 93 3.88 12.38 12.23
N ALA A 94 3.90 12.92 13.45
CA ALA A 94 4.62 12.34 14.58
C ALA A 94 3.91 11.08 15.10
N VAL A 95 4.58 9.94 14.99
CA VAL A 95 4.09 8.64 15.46
C VAL A 95 5.21 7.93 16.22
N ASN A 96 4.87 7.29 17.34
CA ASN A 96 5.81 6.53 18.14
C ASN A 96 5.88 5.05 17.71
N ASP A 97 6.32 4.81 16.46
CA ASP A 97 6.42 3.47 15.85
C ASP A 97 7.86 3.05 15.52
N GLY A 98 8.85 3.87 15.92
CA GLY A 98 10.28 3.58 15.78
C GLY A 98 10.89 3.92 14.41
N ILE A 99 10.08 4.16 13.38
CA ILE A 99 10.58 4.61 12.05
C ILE A 99 10.42 6.12 11.91
N VAL A 100 11.43 6.76 11.33
CA VAL A 100 11.42 8.19 11.02
C VAL A 100 11.44 8.34 9.50
N PHE A 101 10.46 9.03 8.95
CA PHE A 101 10.48 9.48 7.55
C PHE A 101 11.09 10.87 7.48
N ASP A 102 11.84 11.15 6.43
CA ASP A 102 12.42 12.47 6.18
C ASP A 102 11.53 13.24 5.18
N PRO A 103 10.76 14.27 5.61
CA PRO A 103 9.94 15.07 4.72
C PRO A 103 10.77 15.82 3.66
N ALA A 104 12.04 16.17 3.95
CA ALA A 104 12.90 16.84 2.98
C ALA A 104 13.37 15.89 1.86
N SER A 105 13.28 14.58 2.09
CA SER A 105 13.62 13.55 1.10
C SER A 105 12.51 13.26 0.09
N VAL A 106 11.33 13.87 0.25
CA VAL A 106 10.18 13.65 -0.63
C VAL A 106 10.47 14.19 -2.02
N VAL A 107 10.53 13.27 -2.99
CA VAL A 107 10.70 13.59 -4.41
C VAL A 107 9.50 13.07 -5.18
N GLY A 108 8.90 13.93 -6.01
CA GLY A 108 7.86 13.56 -6.95
C GLY A 108 8.40 13.41 -8.36
N GLU A 109 7.90 12.42 -9.09
CA GLU A 109 8.13 12.21 -10.52
C GLU A 109 6.79 12.04 -11.24
N GLU A 110 6.64 12.64 -12.42
CA GLU A 110 5.48 12.36 -13.27
C GLU A 110 5.58 10.95 -13.85
N ILE A 111 4.49 10.21 -13.78
CA ILE A 111 4.36 8.90 -14.42
C ILE A 111 3.13 8.87 -15.33
N ARG A 112 3.20 8.12 -16.43
CA ARG A 112 2.05 7.84 -17.28
C ARG A 112 1.51 6.46 -16.94
N LYS A 113 0.24 6.34 -16.56
CA LYS A 113 -0.42 5.04 -16.41
C LYS A 113 -0.93 4.54 -17.77
N ASP A 114 -1.10 3.23 -17.90
CA ASP A 114 -1.44 2.54 -19.16
C ASP A 114 -2.72 3.08 -19.84
N ALA A 115 -3.62 3.71 -19.09
CA ALA A 115 -4.86 4.32 -19.58
C ALA A 115 -4.71 5.77 -20.10
N GLY A 116 -3.49 6.31 -20.18
CA GLY A 116 -3.21 7.66 -20.69
C GLY A 116 -3.41 8.80 -19.68
N TYR A 117 -3.83 8.48 -18.44
CA TYR A 117 -3.92 9.46 -17.36
C TYR A 117 -2.55 9.76 -16.75
N ALA A 118 -2.34 11.04 -16.41
CA ALA A 118 -1.19 11.49 -15.64
C ALA A 118 -1.28 10.95 -14.22
N GLY A 119 -0.15 10.46 -13.70
CA GLY A 119 0.02 10.05 -12.32
C GLY A 119 1.28 10.65 -11.72
N ALA A 120 1.43 10.50 -10.41
CA ALA A 120 2.61 10.92 -9.68
C ALA A 120 3.24 9.72 -8.98
N ARG A 121 4.56 9.61 -9.02
CA ARG A 121 5.33 8.70 -8.18
C ARG A 121 6.03 9.52 -7.11
N ILE A 122 5.80 9.18 -5.86
CA ILE A 122 6.45 9.78 -4.71
C ILE A 122 7.46 8.81 -4.13
N LEU A 123 8.68 9.29 -3.91
CA LEU A 123 9.74 8.59 -3.21
C LEU A 123 10.01 9.28 -1.88
N ILE A 124 10.04 8.51 -0.79
CA ILE A 124 10.29 9.00 0.57
C ILE A 124 11.34 8.11 1.22
N SER A 125 12.33 8.71 1.88
CA SER A 125 13.31 7.97 2.67
C SER A 125 12.82 7.80 4.10
N GLY A 126 12.95 6.57 4.62
CA GLY A 126 12.70 6.22 6.01
C GLY A 126 13.93 5.59 6.67
N GLU A 127 14.06 5.77 7.98
CA GLU A 127 15.11 5.15 8.79
C GLU A 127 14.53 4.48 10.05
N LEU A 128 14.92 3.23 10.29
CA LEU A 128 14.60 2.45 11.48
C LEU A 128 15.90 1.93 12.12
N ALA A 129 16.32 2.53 13.24
CA ALA A 129 17.54 2.15 13.95
C ALA A 129 18.76 1.97 13.01
N LYS A 130 19.07 3.04 12.24
CA LYS A 130 20.12 3.12 11.20
C LYS A 130 19.88 2.29 9.93
N ALA A 131 18.83 1.47 9.88
CA ALA A 131 18.45 0.78 8.65
C ALA A 131 17.62 1.74 7.78
N ARG A 132 18.14 2.08 6.60
CA ARG A 132 17.46 2.96 5.64
C ARG A 132 16.59 2.16 4.69
N CYS A 133 15.42 2.68 4.38
CA CYS A 133 14.54 2.16 3.34
C CYS A 133 14.00 3.30 2.47
N LYS A 134 13.71 2.99 1.21
CA LYS A 134 12.97 3.88 0.32
C LYS A 134 11.54 3.37 0.20
N THR A 135 10.59 4.26 0.37
CA THR A 135 9.16 3.99 0.23
C THR A 135 8.68 4.66 -1.04
N GLN A 136 8.09 3.86 -1.94
CA GLN A 136 7.52 4.35 -3.18
C GLN A 136 5.99 4.35 -3.06
N VAL A 137 5.36 5.45 -3.49
CA VAL A 137 3.91 5.58 -3.57
C VAL A 137 3.54 6.08 -4.95
N ASP A 138 2.77 5.29 -5.70
CA ASP A 138 2.29 5.63 -7.03
C ASP A 138 0.83 6.07 -6.96
N ILE A 139 0.55 7.29 -7.40
CA ILE A 139 -0.77 7.92 -7.34
C ILE A 139 -1.32 8.03 -8.76
N GLY A 140 -2.47 7.42 -9.01
CA GLY A 140 -3.29 7.68 -10.19
C GLY A 140 -4.37 8.71 -9.90
N PHE A 141 -4.91 9.33 -10.95
CA PHE A 141 -6.03 10.27 -10.88
C PHE A 141 -7.06 9.95 -11.96
N GLY A 142 -8.32 10.28 -11.71
CA GLY A 142 -9.39 10.20 -12.71
C GLY A 142 -10.12 8.86 -12.82
N ASP A 143 -9.76 7.86 -12.02
CA ASP A 143 -10.46 6.57 -12.02
C ASP A 143 -11.85 6.69 -11.36
N ALA A 144 -12.88 6.19 -12.04
CA ALA A 144 -14.19 6.01 -11.45
C ALA A 144 -14.20 4.73 -10.59
N VAL A 145 -14.61 4.84 -9.33
CA VAL A 145 -14.67 3.71 -8.39
C VAL A 145 -16.12 3.26 -8.23
N THR A 146 -16.43 2.07 -8.77
CA THR A 146 -17.77 1.47 -8.72
C THR A 146 -17.69 -0.01 -8.30
N PRO A 147 -18.43 -0.46 -7.27
CA PRO A 147 -19.16 0.35 -6.27
C PRO A 147 -18.25 1.34 -5.54
N GLY A 148 -18.83 2.30 -4.81
CA GLY A 148 -18.05 3.35 -4.13
C GLY A 148 -16.99 2.80 -3.15
N PRO A 149 -16.06 3.65 -2.69
CA PRO A 149 -14.98 3.26 -1.78
C PRO A 149 -15.51 2.69 -0.46
N VAL A 150 -14.73 1.78 0.15
CA VAL A 150 -15.07 1.15 1.44
C VAL A 150 -14.01 1.46 2.49
N ASP A 151 -14.43 1.66 3.74
CA ASP A 151 -13.50 1.77 4.86
C ASP A 151 -12.93 0.41 5.23
N ALA A 152 -11.61 0.36 5.43
CA ALA A 152 -10.90 -0.85 5.84
C ALA A 152 -9.83 -0.54 6.90
N THR A 153 -9.62 -1.51 7.79
CA THR A 153 -8.49 -1.50 8.74
C THR A 153 -7.36 -2.34 8.17
N TYR A 154 -6.26 -1.70 7.79
CA TYR A 154 -5.11 -2.36 7.19
C TYR A 154 -4.35 -3.19 8.23
N PRO A 155 -3.95 -4.44 7.94
CA PRO A 155 -3.27 -5.29 8.90
C PRO A 155 -1.88 -4.75 9.26
N VAL A 156 -1.43 -5.03 10.48
CA VAL A 156 -0.13 -4.61 10.99
C VAL A 156 0.83 -5.79 11.16
N LEU A 157 2.12 -5.56 10.89
CA LEU A 157 3.18 -6.54 11.12
C LEU A 157 3.45 -6.78 12.61
N LEU A 158 3.26 -5.75 13.43
CA LEU A 158 3.48 -5.77 14.88
C LEU A 158 2.16 -5.41 15.58
N ASN A 159 1.55 -6.38 16.26
CA ASN A 159 0.17 -6.29 16.79
C ASN A 159 -0.08 -5.20 17.85
N ASP A 160 0.98 -4.67 18.45
CA ASP A 160 0.94 -3.57 19.42
C ASP A 160 0.97 -2.18 18.77
N LEU A 161 1.19 -2.11 17.45
CA LEU A 161 1.13 -0.86 16.71
C LEU A 161 -0.29 -0.58 16.21
N PRO A 162 -0.70 0.70 16.16
CA PRO A 162 -2.01 1.07 15.66
C PRO A 162 -2.14 0.76 14.16
N ALA A 163 -3.31 0.27 13.78
CA ALA A 163 -3.63 -0.10 12.40
C ALA A 163 -4.07 1.12 11.57
N PRO A 164 -3.63 1.25 10.30
CA PRO A 164 -4.14 2.26 9.38
C PRO A 164 -5.63 2.06 9.11
N ARG A 165 -6.42 3.14 9.21
CA ARG A 165 -7.83 3.16 8.77
C ARG A 165 -7.90 3.94 7.47
N LEU A 166 -8.22 3.24 6.38
CA LEU A 166 -8.12 3.78 5.02
C LEU A 166 -9.42 3.55 4.28
N ARG A 167 -9.72 4.44 3.33
CA ARG A 167 -10.69 4.13 2.29
C ARG A 167 -9.98 3.37 1.18
N THR A 168 -10.59 2.30 0.70
CA THR A 168 -9.98 1.37 -0.26
C THR A 168 -10.89 1.08 -1.43
N TYR A 169 -10.29 0.58 -2.52
CA TYR A 169 -11.10 -0.04 -3.57
C TYR A 169 -11.84 -1.25 -3.00
N PRO A 170 -13.11 -1.46 -3.37
CA PRO A 170 -13.80 -2.68 -3.00
C PRO A 170 -13.18 -3.86 -3.77
N VAL A 171 -13.25 -5.05 -3.16
CA VAL A 171 -12.72 -6.30 -3.73
C VAL A 171 -13.16 -6.49 -5.18
N TYR A 172 -14.44 -6.18 -5.47
CA TYR A 172 -15.03 -6.32 -6.80
C TYR A 172 -14.32 -5.50 -7.87
N THR A 173 -13.94 -4.25 -7.57
CA THR A 173 -13.23 -3.38 -8.52
C THR A 173 -11.84 -3.93 -8.82
N VAL A 174 -11.12 -4.44 -7.80
CA VAL A 174 -9.79 -5.05 -8.02
C VAL A 174 -9.88 -6.34 -8.83
N VAL A 175 -10.88 -7.18 -8.55
CA VAL A 175 -11.13 -8.40 -9.34
C VAL A 175 -11.48 -8.03 -10.79
N ALA A 176 -12.32 -7.00 -10.99
CA ALA A 176 -12.70 -6.53 -12.32
C ALA A 176 -11.52 -5.94 -13.11
N GLU A 177 -10.66 -5.12 -12.48
CA GLU A 177 -9.43 -4.59 -13.12
C GLU A 177 -8.51 -5.72 -13.58
N LYS A 178 -8.31 -6.74 -12.73
CA LYS A 178 -7.48 -7.90 -13.08
C LYS A 178 -8.11 -8.73 -14.21
N LEU A 179 -9.42 -8.97 -14.18
CA LEU A 179 -10.12 -9.65 -15.27
C LEU A 179 -10.06 -8.86 -16.58
N HIS A 180 -10.22 -7.53 -16.53
CA HIS A 180 -10.15 -6.66 -17.69
C HIS A 180 -8.74 -6.65 -18.30
N ALA A 181 -7.69 -6.55 -17.47
CA ALA A 181 -6.31 -6.66 -17.92
C ALA A 181 -6.01 -8.01 -18.59
N ILE A 182 -6.58 -9.11 -18.08
CA ILE A 182 -6.47 -10.44 -18.69
C ILE A 182 -7.24 -10.50 -20.03
N ALA A 183 -8.42 -9.90 -20.12
CA ALA A 183 -9.26 -9.93 -21.31
C ALA A 183 -8.69 -9.08 -22.47
N LEU A 184 -8.08 -7.94 -22.17
CA LEU A 184 -7.50 -7.03 -23.17
C LEU A 184 -6.22 -7.57 -23.84
N LEU A 185 -5.48 -8.46 -23.17
CA LEU A 185 -4.16 -8.93 -23.63
C LEU A 185 -4.17 -10.28 -24.36
N GLY A 186 -5.31 -10.96 -24.46
CA GLY A 186 -5.46 -12.18 -25.28
C GLY A 186 -4.38 -13.25 -25.00
N MET A 187 -3.95 -13.98 -26.05
CA MET A 187 -3.02 -15.13 -25.96
C MET A 187 -1.53 -14.74 -25.82
N THR A 188 -1.17 -13.45 -25.75
CA THR A 188 0.23 -13.00 -25.67
C THR A 188 0.70 -12.90 -24.22
N ASN A 189 0.42 -13.95 -23.44
CA ASN A 189 0.46 -13.89 -21.99
C ASN A 189 1.85 -14.29 -21.43
N SER A 190 2.63 -13.30 -20.98
CA SER A 190 3.81 -13.50 -20.12
C SER A 190 3.54 -13.19 -18.64
N ARG A 191 2.27 -13.03 -18.25
CA ARG A 191 1.81 -12.66 -16.91
C ARG A 191 0.95 -13.75 -16.26
N VAL A 192 1.56 -14.93 -16.04
CA VAL A 192 1.06 -16.01 -15.16
C VAL A 192 0.60 -15.50 -13.76
N LYS A 193 1.06 -14.32 -13.37
CA LYS A 193 0.79 -13.63 -12.10
C LYS A 193 -0.69 -13.22 -11.92
N ASP A 194 -1.37 -12.80 -12.97
CA ASP A 194 -2.76 -12.32 -12.86
C ASP A 194 -3.76 -13.48 -12.67
N TYR A 195 -3.43 -14.68 -13.14
CA TYR A 195 -4.22 -15.90 -12.86
C TYR A 195 -4.09 -16.37 -11.41
N LEU A 196 -2.93 -16.18 -10.76
CA LEU A 196 -2.73 -16.52 -9.35
C LEU A 196 -3.55 -15.59 -8.44
N ASP A 197 -3.61 -14.31 -8.77
CA ASP A 197 -4.41 -13.33 -8.03
C ASP A 197 -5.91 -13.64 -8.11
N LEU A 198 -6.39 -14.17 -9.25
CA LEU A 198 -7.76 -14.63 -9.40
C LEU A 198 -8.02 -15.98 -8.72
N SER A 199 -7.09 -16.93 -8.75
CA SER A 199 -7.29 -18.24 -8.09
C SER A 199 -7.34 -18.12 -6.57
N VAL A 200 -6.58 -17.19 -5.99
CA VAL A 200 -6.58 -16.89 -4.56
C VAL A 200 -7.87 -16.19 -4.11
N SER A 201 -8.60 -15.51 -5.01
CA SER A 201 -9.92 -14.92 -4.69
C SER A 201 -11.05 -15.90 -4.42
N ARG A 202 -10.77 -17.21 -4.46
CA ARG A 202 -11.79 -18.25 -4.48
C ARG A 202 -12.18 -18.91 -3.13
N PRO A 203 -11.48 -18.84 -1.98
CA PRO A 203 -11.99 -19.49 -0.77
C PRO A 203 -12.41 -18.50 0.33
N ARG A 204 -13.52 -17.77 0.12
CA ARG A 204 -14.46 -17.39 1.20
C ARG A 204 -15.82 -16.87 0.74
N PHE A 205 -15.98 -16.49 -0.53
CA PHE A 205 -17.13 -15.68 -0.95
C PHE A 205 -18.33 -16.43 -1.55
N PHE A 206 -18.27 -17.75 -1.75
CA PHE A 206 -19.26 -18.44 -2.60
C PHE A 206 -20.37 -19.25 -1.90
N TRP A 207 -20.46 -19.32 -0.57
CA TRP A 207 -21.42 -20.23 0.08
C TRP A 207 -22.29 -19.68 1.24
N THR A 208 -22.13 -18.44 1.69
CA THR A 208 -22.88 -17.93 2.86
C THR A 208 -23.90 -16.81 2.57
N ARG A 209 -24.10 -16.39 1.32
CA ARG A 209 -25.02 -15.27 1.01
C ARG A 209 -25.94 -15.46 -0.21
N ILE A 210 -26.23 -16.71 -0.58
CA ILE A 210 -27.20 -17.02 -1.65
C ILE A 210 -28.46 -17.73 -1.10
N TRP A 211 -28.46 -18.13 0.18
CA TRP A 211 -29.63 -18.71 0.88
C TRP A 211 -29.66 -18.30 2.36
N GLY A 212 -29.83 -17.00 2.62
CA GLY A 212 -30.05 -16.47 3.96
C GLY A 212 -30.88 -15.20 3.90
#